data_AF-W0Q2R2-F1
#
_entry.id   AF-W0Q2R2-F1
#
_cell.length_a   1.000
_cell.length_b   1.000
_cell.length_c   1.000
_cell.angle_alpha   90.00
_cell.angle_beta   90.00
_cell.angle_gamma   90.00
#
_symmetry.space_group_name_H-M   'P 1'
#
loop_
_entity.id
_entity.type
_entity.pdbx_description
1 polymer ?
#
loop_
_entity_poly.entity_id
_entity_poly.type
_entity_poly.pdbx_seq_one_letter_code
_entity_poly.pdbx_strand_id
1 'polypeptide(L)' 'MNKAKWIKVAIILVYLFSPVDILPEAILGPLGLVDDAAAILLLIQTLLKK' A
#
# COMPACT_ATOMS: atom_id res chain seq x y z
N MET A 1 21.97 3.86 -2.59
CA MET A 1 20.56 3.42 -2.69
C MET A 1 20.24 2.50 -1.52
N ASN A 2 19.32 2.89 -0.63
CA ASN A 2 18.94 2.04 0.49
C ASN A 2 18.15 0.83 -0.02
N LYS A 3 18.75 -0.37 -0.02
CA LYS A 3 18.07 -1.61 -0.47
C LYS A 3 16.74 -1.81 0.27
N ALA A 4 16.70 -1.48 1.56
CA ALA A 4 15.48 -1.53 2.37
C ALA A 4 14.35 -0.62 1.85
N LYS A 5 14.67 0.54 1.27
CA LYS A 5 13.67 1.44 0.66
C LYS A 5 13.02 0.78 -0.55
N TRP A 6 13.82 0.20 -1.43
CA TRP A 6 13.32 -0.48 -2.63
C TRP A 6 12.52 -1.74 -2.31
N ILE A 7 12.91 -2.49 -1.28
CA ILE A 7 12.14 -3.64 -0.79
C ILE A 7 10.76 -3.19 -0.29
N LYS A 8 10.69 -2.10 0.49
CA LYS A 8 9.40 -1.55 0.95
C LYS A 8 8.50 -1.12 -0.22
N VAL A 9 9.06 -0.43 -1.20
CA VAL A 9 8.33 -0.04 -2.41
C VAL A 9 7.79 -1.27 -3.14
N ALA A 10 8.61 -2.30 -3.33
CA ALA A 10 8.18 -3.53 -3.99
C ALA A 10 7.02 -4.22 -3.26
N ILE A 11 7.08 -4.31 -1.92
CA ILE A 11 6.01 -4.91 -1.10
C ILE A 11 4.70 -4.12 -1.26
N ILE A 12 4.76 -2.79 -1.20
CA ILE A 12 3.55 -1.95 -1.32
C ILE A 12 2.93 -2.08 -2.70
N LEU A 13 3.74 -2.14 -3.76
CA LEU A 13 3.25 -2.35 -5.11
C LEU A 13 2.62 -3.74 -5.28
N VAL A 14 3.23 -4.79 -4.75
CA VAL A 14 2.65 -6.14 -4.77
C VAL A 14 1.30 -6.16 -4.07
N TYR A 15 1.14 -5.43 -2.96
CA TYR A 15 -0.13 -5.30 -2.27
C TYR A 15 -1.18 -4.55 -3.12
N LEU A 16 -0.85 -3.37 -3.68
CA LEU A 16 -1.80 -2.58 -4.48
C LEU A 16 -2.26 -3.27 -5.79
N PHE A 17 -1.44 -4.17 -6.34
CA PHE A 17 -1.79 -4.98 -7.51
C PHE A 17 -2.30 -6.38 -7.14
N SER A 18 -2.38 -6.69 -5.85
CA SER A 18 -2.92 -7.95 -5.36
C SER A 18 -4.42 -7.99 -5.66
N PRO A 19 -4.97 -9.12 -6.15
CA PRO A 19 -6.42 -9.31 -6.25
C PRO A 19 -7.08 -9.58 -4.89
N VAL A 20 -6.31 -9.55 -3.80
CA VAL A 20 -6.75 -9.86 -2.45
C VAL A 20 -6.64 -8.60 -1.59
N ASP A 21 -7.80 -8.07 -1.21
CA ASP A 21 -7.91 -6.96 -0.26
C ASP A 21 -7.84 -7.48 1.17
N ILE A 22 -7.08 -6.79 2.01
CA ILE A 22 -7.05 -7.09 3.45
C ILE A 22 -8.37 -6.63 4.08
N LEU A 23 -8.89 -5.47 3.64
CA LEU A 23 -10.18 -4.96 4.02
C LEU A 23 -11.14 -4.98 2.82
N PRO A 24 -11.87 -6.09 2.60
CA PRO A 24 -12.75 -6.20 1.44
C PRO A 24 -13.87 -5.15 1.49
N GLU A 25 -13.93 -4.28 0.49
CA GLU A 25 -14.94 -3.24 0.32
C GLU A 25 -16.32 -3.83 0.14
N ALA A 26 -16.41 -5.05 -0.40
CA ALA A 26 -17.66 -5.80 -0.52
C ALA A 26 -18.31 -6.10 0.85
N ILE A 27 -17.50 -6.13 1.93
CA ILE A 27 -17.98 -6.38 3.30
C ILE A 27 -18.02 -5.09 4.11
N LEU A 28 -16.98 -4.27 3.99
CA LEU A 28 -16.77 -3.09 4.84
C LEU A 28 -17.31 -1.79 4.21
N GLY A 29 -17.76 -1.85 2.96
CA GLY A 29 -18.21 -0.68 2.21
C GLY A 29 -17.08 0.35 2.05
N PRO A 30 -17.35 1.65 2.23
CA PRO A 30 -16.35 2.71 2.08
C PRO A 30 -15.14 2.58 3.01
N LEU A 31 -15.27 1.84 4.13
CA LEU A 31 -14.17 1.61 5.06
C LEU A 31 -13.10 0.67 4.49
N GLY A 32 -13.45 -0.17 3.51
CA GLY A 32 -12.49 -0.99 2.79
C GLY A 32 -11.58 -0.20 1.85
N LEU A 33 -11.80 1.10 1.64
CA LEU A 33 -10.88 1.94 0.84
C LEU A 33 -9.73 2.51 1.70
N VAL A 34 -9.79 2.31 3.03
CA VAL A 34 -8.87 2.93 3.97
C VAL A 34 -7.48 2.28 3.92
N ASP A 35 -7.41 0.96 3.74
CA ASP A 35 -6.14 0.23 3.61
C ASP A 35 -5.43 0.56 2.29
N ASP A 36 -6.17 0.68 1.18
CA ASP A 36 -5.63 1.19 -0.09
C ASP A 36 -5.05 2.61 0.04
N ALA A 37 -5.82 3.52 0.64
CA ALA A 37 -5.38 4.90 0.86
C ALA A 37 -4.13 4.94 1.76
N ALA A 38 -4.07 4.09 2.78
CA ALA A 38 -2.91 3.96 3.66
C ALA A 38 -1.68 3.42 2.90
N ALA A 39 -1.85 2.44 2.01
CA ALA A 39 -0.77 1.89 1.19
C ALA A 39 -0.21 2.94 0.22
N ILE A 40 -1.07 3.72 -0.43
CA ILE A 40 -0.66 4.84 -1.30
C ILE A 40 0.11 5.89 -0.50
N LEU A 41 -0.40 6.29 0.67
CA LEU A 41 0.27 7.25 1.54
C LEU A 41 1.65 6.74 1.98
N LEU A 42 1.75 5.47 2.35
CA LEU A 42 3.00 4.84 2.74
C LEU A 42 4.00 4.78 1.58
N LEU A 43 3.53 4.55 0.35
CA LEU A 43 4.36 4.60 -0.86
C LEU A 43 4.95 6.00 -1.05
N ILE A 44 4.10 7.04 -1.00
CA ILE A 44 4.51 8.43 -1.16
C ILE A 44 5.54 8.80 -0.08
N GLN A 45 5.26 8.50 1.19
CA GLN A 45 6.20 8.75 2.28
C GLN A 45 7.53 8.04 2.06
N THR A 46 7.50 6.77 1.62
CA THR A 46 8.71 5.98 1.37
C THR A 46 9.54 6.58 0.23
N LEU A 47 8.90 7.08 -0.82
CA LEU A 47 9.56 7.74 -1.94
C LEU A 47 10.15 9.10 -1.54
N LEU A 48 9.40 9.92 -0.79
CA LEU A 48 9.80 11.27 -0.38
C LEU A 48 10.86 11.29 0.74
N LYS A 49 10.93 10.25 1.58
CA LYS A 49 11.99 10.13 2.59
C LYS A 49 13.34 9.97 1.87
N LYS A 50 14.20 10.99 1.96
CA LYS A 50 15.57 10.98 1.46
C LYS A 50 16.44 10.03 2.28
#